data_AF-A0A9E0KVZ8-F1
#
_entry.id   AF-A0A9E0KVZ8-F1
#
_cell.length_a   1.000
_cell.length_b   1.000
_cell.length_c   1.000
_cell.angle_alpha   90.00
_cell.angle_beta   90.00
_cell.angle_gamma   90.00
#
_symmetry.space_group_name_H-M   'P 1'
#
loop_
_entity.id
_entity.type
_entity.pdbx_description
1 polymer ?
#
loop_
_entity_poly.entity_id
_entity_poly.type
_entity_poly.pdbx_seq_one_letter_code
_entity_poly.pdbx_strand_id
1 'polypeptide(L)'
;MNAASTGSQAPELVHTPEGQPLRRDDIKTLADQMRYELGRYRAWRCHHDAEFQERFISVQKWLAGRLSRTHADLLQDDRYRAVTQFFLSDLYGGLDLTELAREVERALPIATRLLPDSVMRTSAVALELNAITGELDEALTTALFETLGHTKITEAGLIEAYRLCDHQNARLRQLELLNELGGGLDRYVRSRVIYATFKIAHRPAQMAGLGGLYDFLGRGFDVMRPMGSAQDFLNRFIGKERAIVDAICSGKSDPFNP
;
A
#
# COMPACT_ATOMS: atom_id res chain seq x y z
N MET A 1 -30.53 -1.97 -14.61
CA MET A 1 -29.84 -3.23 -14.28
C MET A 1 -28.83 -2.92 -13.19
N ASN A 2 -28.96 -3.57 -12.04
CA ASN A 2 -28.25 -3.27 -10.80
C ASN A 2 -26.72 -3.38 -10.97
N ALA A 3 -26.01 -2.27 -10.79
CA ALA A 3 -24.60 -2.32 -10.40
C ALA A 3 -24.58 -2.71 -8.91
N ALA A 4 -24.24 -3.97 -8.67
CA ALA A 4 -24.17 -4.53 -7.33
C ALA A 4 -23.18 -3.74 -6.48
N SER A 5 -23.61 -3.44 -5.25
CA SER A 5 -22.74 -3.06 -4.14
C SER A 5 -21.71 -4.16 -3.93
N THR A 6 -20.54 -4.02 -4.56
CA THR A 6 -19.33 -4.76 -4.21
C THR A 6 -18.59 -3.92 -3.18
N GLY A 7 -19.05 -4.01 -1.92
CA GLY A 7 -18.18 -3.69 -0.80
C GLY A 7 -16.91 -4.51 -1.00
N SER A 8 -15.76 -3.85 -1.13
CA SER A 8 -14.50 -4.49 -1.52
C SER A 8 -14.12 -5.59 -0.53
N GLN A 9 -14.54 -6.82 -0.84
CA GLN A 9 -14.11 -8.04 -0.19
C GLN A 9 -13.00 -8.61 -1.06
N ALA A 10 -11.89 -9.00 -0.44
CA ALA A 10 -10.77 -9.62 -1.14
C ALA A 10 -11.26 -10.78 -2.04
N PRO A 11 -10.77 -10.87 -3.29
CA PRO A 11 -11.31 -11.79 -4.29
C PRO A 11 -11.20 -13.25 -3.85
N GLU A 12 -12.24 -14.05 -4.09
CA GLU A 12 -12.24 -15.47 -3.70
C GLU A 12 -11.14 -16.28 -4.41
N LEU A 13 -10.81 -15.90 -5.65
CA LEU A 13 -9.84 -16.57 -6.51
C LEU A 13 -8.90 -15.55 -7.15
N VAL A 14 -7.61 -15.86 -7.15
CA VAL A 14 -6.58 -15.11 -7.89
C VAL A 14 -5.69 -16.05 -8.69
N HIS A 15 -4.93 -15.50 -9.62
CA HIS A 15 -3.82 -16.20 -10.26
C HIS A 15 -2.51 -15.75 -9.62
N THR A 16 -1.75 -16.71 -9.09
CA THR A 16 -0.42 -16.51 -8.52
C THR A 16 0.57 -15.96 -9.56
N PRO A 17 1.74 -15.47 -9.13
CA PRO A 17 2.81 -15.06 -10.04
C PRO A 17 3.20 -16.13 -11.08
N GLU A 18 3.08 -17.40 -10.72
CA GLU A 18 3.33 -18.56 -11.58
C GLU A 18 2.15 -18.89 -12.52
N GLY A 19 1.06 -18.13 -12.48
CA GLY A 19 -0.15 -18.32 -13.28
C GLY A 19 -1.13 -19.36 -12.71
N GLN A 20 -0.81 -19.97 -11.57
CA GLN A 20 -1.65 -21.00 -10.95
C GLN A 20 -2.83 -20.36 -10.21
N PRO A 21 -4.05 -20.92 -10.32
CA PRO A 21 -5.19 -20.46 -9.53
C PRO A 21 -4.96 -20.76 -8.04
N LEU A 22 -5.31 -19.80 -7.18
CA LEU A 22 -5.27 -19.94 -5.73
C LEU A 22 -6.54 -19.34 -5.11
N ARG A 23 -7.33 -20.18 -4.44
CA ARG A 23 -8.51 -19.72 -3.71
C ARG A 23 -8.12 -19.22 -2.33
N ARG A 24 -8.87 -18.25 -1.82
CA ARG A 24 -8.67 -17.70 -0.48
C ARG A 24 -8.74 -18.77 0.61
N ASP A 25 -9.65 -19.73 0.48
CA ASP A 25 -9.83 -20.83 1.44
C ASP A 25 -8.71 -21.88 1.39
N ASP A 26 -7.90 -21.87 0.32
CA ASP A 26 -6.76 -22.78 0.15
C ASP A 26 -5.47 -22.24 0.79
N ILE A 27 -5.47 -20.99 1.30
CA ILE A 27 -4.30 -20.36 1.94
C ILE A 27 -4.01 -21.07 3.28
N LYS A 28 -2.84 -21.72 3.37
CA LYS A 28 -2.42 -22.46 4.57
C LYS A 28 -1.12 -21.96 5.18
N THR A 29 -0.30 -21.27 4.39
CA THR A 29 1.01 -20.78 4.82
C THR A 29 1.19 -19.29 4.52
N LEU A 30 2.18 -18.66 5.16
CA LEU A 30 2.57 -17.28 4.84
C LEU A 30 3.03 -17.15 3.38
N ALA A 31 3.65 -18.19 2.82
CA ALA A 31 4.03 -18.22 1.42
C ALA A 31 2.79 -18.18 0.50
N ASP A 32 1.75 -18.96 0.83
CA ASP A 32 0.49 -18.95 0.08
C ASP A 32 -0.19 -17.60 0.18
N GLN A 33 -0.21 -16.99 1.38
CA GLN A 33 -0.73 -15.65 1.56
C GLN A 33 0.01 -14.65 0.68
N MET A 34 1.35 -14.64 0.70
CA MET A 34 2.13 -13.73 -0.15
C MET A 34 1.86 -13.94 -1.65
N ARG A 35 1.74 -15.20 -2.12
CA ARG A 35 1.37 -15.48 -3.52
C ARG A 35 -0.03 -14.99 -3.85
N TYR A 36 -0.96 -15.15 -2.93
CA TYR A 36 -2.34 -14.68 -3.09
C TYR A 36 -2.37 -13.15 -3.22
N GLU A 37 -1.68 -12.41 -2.33
CA GLU A 37 -1.61 -10.95 -2.39
C GLU A 37 -0.91 -10.42 -3.66
N LEU A 38 0.15 -11.10 -4.12
CA LEU A 38 0.78 -10.79 -5.42
C LEU A 38 -0.16 -11.07 -6.59
N GLY A 39 -1.00 -12.11 -6.49
CA GLY A 39 -2.04 -12.38 -7.47
C GLY A 39 -3.12 -11.30 -7.51
N ARG A 40 -3.51 -10.75 -6.35
CA ARG A 40 -4.42 -9.58 -6.27
C ARG A 40 -3.82 -8.36 -6.95
N TYR A 41 -2.55 -8.05 -6.67
CA TYR A 41 -1.82 -6.98 -7.34
C TYR A 41 -1.83 -7.16 -8.86
N ARG A 42 -1.44 -8.34 -9.36
CA ARG A 42 -1.45 -8.62 -10.79
C ARG A 42 -2.82 -8.50 -11.43
N ALA A 43 -3.89 -8.78 -10.70
CA ALA A 43 -5.25 -8.72 -11.22
C ALA A 43 -5.77 -7.30 -11.44
N TRP A 44 -5.05 -6.26 -10.99
CA TRP A 44 -5.45 -4.87 -11.22
C TRP A 44 -5.62 -4.59 -12.72
N ARG A 45 -6.74 -3.96 -13.06
CA ARG A 45 -7.07 -3.51 -14.42
C ARG A 45 -6.00 -2.56 -14.97
N CYS A 46 -5.41 -1.72 -14.13
CA CYS A 46 -4.39 -0.75 -14.55
C CYS A 46 -3.12 -1.40 -15.17
N HIS A 47 -2.89 -2.71 -14.96
CA HIS A 47 -1.79 -3.44 -15.61
C HIS A 47 -2.10 -3.88 -17.05
N HIS A 48 -3.37 -3.85 -17.46
CA HIS A 48 -3.85 -4.45 -18.71
C HIS A 48 -4.70 -3.51 -19.57
N ASP A 49 -5.08 -2.33 -19.04
CA ASP A 49 -5.87 -1.30 -19.71
C ASP A 49 -5.13 0.04 -19.61
N ALA A 50 -4.52 0.46 -20.72
CA ALA A 50 -3.68 1.66 -20.77
C ALA A 50 -4.47 2.95 -20.52
N GLU A 51 -5.71 3.05 -21.01
CA GLU A 51 -6.55 4.23 -20.78
C GLU A 51 -6.96 4.31 -19.29
N PHE A 52 -7.31 3.17 -18.70
CA PHE A 52 -7.59 3.10 -17.27
C PHE A 52 -6.34 3.39 -16.44
N GLN A 53 -5.17 2.92 -16.86
CA GLN A 53 -3.90 3.17 -16.18
C GLN A 53 -3.59 4.66 -16.06
N GLU A 54 -3.80 5.44 -17.12
CA GLU A 54 -3.59 6.89 -17.08
C GLU A 54 -4.51 7.58 -16.06
N ARG A 55 -5.80 7.19 -16.03
CA ARG A 55 -6.78 7.67 -15.05
C ARG A 55 -6.40 7.27 -13.63
N PHE A 56 -6.03 6.01 -13.43
CA PHE A 56 -5.59 5.45 -12.16
C PHE A 56 -4.39 6.23 -11.60
N ILE A 57 -3.34 6.44 -12.40
CA ILE A 57 -2.16 7.22 -12.02
C ILE A 57 -2.55 8.66 -11.66
N SER A 58 -3.49 9.27 -12.39
CA SER A 58 -3.96 10.62 -12.10
C SER A 58 -4.70 10.72 -10.75
N VAL A 59 -5.48 9.69 -10.39
CA VAL A 59 -6.13 9.57 -9.07
C VAL A 59 -5.08 9.41 -7.97
N GLN A 60 -4.13 8.50 -8.12
CA GLN A 60 -3.06 8.30 -7.13
C GLN A 60 -2.26 9.59 -6.89
N LYS A 61 -1.90 10.33 -7.95
CA LYS A 61 -1.23 11.64 -7.82
C LYS A 61 -2.07 12.64 -7.03
N TRP A 62 -3.38 12.71 -7.30
CA TRP A 62 -4.26 13.59 -6.54
C TRP A 62 -4.33 13.18 -5.06
N LEU A 63 -4.50 11.88 -4.78
CA LEU A 63 -4.60 11.35 -3.42
C LEU A 63 -3.29 11.57 -2.63
N ALA A 64 -2.13 11.40 -3.27
CA ALA A 64 -0.82 11.72 -2.70
C ALA A 64 -0.72 13.21 -2.36
N GLY A 65 -1.22 14.07 -3.25
CA GLY A 65 -1.33 15.51 -3.02
C GLY A 65 -2.25 15.86 -1.85
N ARG A 66 -3.39 15.17 -1.71
CA ARG A 66 -4.30 15.32 -0.57
C ARG A 66 -3.62 14.89 0.73
N LEU A 67 -2.96 13.75 0.77
CA LEU A 67 -2.21 13.29 1.94
C LEU A 67 -1.10 14.28 2.33
N SER A 68 -0.41 14.86 1.35
CA SER A 68 0.61 15.88 1.58
C SER A 68 0.03 17.14 2.24
N ARG A 69 -1.16 17.57 1.82
CA ARG A 69 -1.86 18.73 2.41
C ARG A 69 -2.37 18.41 3.81
N THR A 70 -3.05 17.29 4.00
CA THR A 70 -3.67 16.92 5.28
C THR A 70 -2.64 16.57 6.35
N HIS A 71 -1.46 16.08 5.96
CA HIS A 71 -0.34 15.75 6.85
C HIS A 71 0.83 16.75 6.76
N ALA A 72 0.56 17.99 6.39
CA ALA A 72 1.58 19.03 6.33
C ALA A 72 2.32 19.21 7.67
N ASP A 73 1.65 18.95 8.79
CA ASP A 73 2.25 18.96 10.13
C ASP A 73 3.36 17.91 10.29
N LEU A 74 3.20 16.71 9.73
CA LEU A 74 4.23 15.66 9.74
C LEU A 74 5.37 15.96 8.77
N LEU A 75 5.10 16.66 7.66
CA LEU A 75 6.12 17.13 6.71
C LEU A 75 6.93 18.31 7.26
N GLN A 76 6.39 19.09 8.19
CA GLN A 76 7.08 20.20 8.85
C GLN A 76 7.86 19.77 10.10
N ASP A 77 7.50 18.63 10.69
CA ASP A 77 8.16 18.06 11.85
C ASP A 77 9.50 17.42 11.44
N ASP A 78 10.62 17.96 11.92
CA ASP A 78 11.96 17.47 11.56
C ASP A 78 12.18 15.99 11.92
N ARG A 79 11.46 15.46 12.92
CA ARG A 79 11.51 14.05 13.28
C ARG A 79 10.79 13.16 12.26
N TYR A 80 9.71 13.64 11.66
CA TYR A 80 8.84 12.84 10.79
C TYR A 80 8.92 13.20 9.29
N ARG A 81 9.56 14.31 8.93
CA ARG A 81 9.66 14.79 7.55
C ARG A 81 10.13 13.72 6.57
N ALA A 82 11.25 13.06 6.90
CA ALA A 82 11.87 12.07 6.00
C ALA A 82 11.00 10.83 5.79
N VAL A 83 10.41 10.28 6.85
CA VAL A 83 9.51 9.11 6.73
C VAL A 83 8.20 9.49 6.03
N THR A 84 7.67 10.68 6.29
CA THR A 84 6.45 11.16 5.64
C THR A 84 6.68 11.34 4.15
N GLN A 85 7.81 11.93 3.77
CA GLN A 85 8.19 12.08 2.37
C GLN A 85 8.34 10.71 1.71
N PHE A 86 9.11 9.79 2.29
CA PHE A 86 9.25 8.42 1.78
C PHE A 86 7.91 7.70 1.65
N PHE A 87 7.00 7.85 2.61
CA PHE A 87 5.67 7.26 2.50
C PHE A 87 4.90 7.80 1.29
N LEU A 88 4.89 9.12 1.09
CA LEU A 88 4.15 9.76 0.01
C LEU A 88 4.79 9.55 -1.37
N SER A 89 6.12 9.56 -1.44
CA SER A 89 6.85 9.43 -2.71
C SER A 89 7.17 7.99 -3.09
N ASP A 90 7.51 7.12 -2.14
CA ASP A 90 8.04 5.78 -2.45
C ASP A 90 7.02 4.66 -2.16
N LEU A 91 6.17 4.82 -1.14
CA LEU A 91 5.18 3.79 -0.76
C LEU A 91 3.81 3.97 -1.39
N TYR A 92 3.32 5.21 -1.46
CA TYR A 92 1.98 5.50 -1.98
C TYR A 92 2.00 5.97 -3.44
N GLY A 93 2.99 6.78 -3.84
CA GLY A 93 2.96 7.54 -5.09
C GLY A 93 4.10 7.27 -6.09
N GLY A 94 5.04 6.38 -5.81
CA GLY A 94 6.24 6.30 -6.66
C GLY A 94 7.20 5.17 -6.35
N LEU A 95 6.98 4.07 -7.04
CA LEU A 95 8.03 3.37 -7.77
C LEU A 95 7.34 2.82 -9.01
N ASP A 96 8.11 2.37 -10.00
CA ASP A 96 7.58 1.33 -10.85
C ASP A 96 7.37 0.10 -9.94
N LEU A 97 6.23 0.08 -9.24
CA LEU A 97 5.81 -1.02 -8.37
C LEU A 97 5.79 -2.32 -9.17
N THR A 98 5.75 -2.26 -10.51
CA THR A 98 5.92 -3.40 -11.40
C THR A 98 7.34 -3.98 -11.35
N GLU A 99 8.39 -3.17 -11.32
CA GLU A 99 9.76 -3.66 -11.11
C GLU A 99 9.94 -4.22 -9.71
N LEU A 100 9.50 -3.48 -8.70
CA LEU A 100 9.61 -3.92 -7.31
C LEU A 100 8.83 -5.21 -7.05
N ALA A 101 7.61 -5.33 -7.58
CA ALA A 101 6.79 -6.53 -7.49
C ALA A 101 7.47 -7.72 -8.16
N ARG A 102 8.05 -7.54 -9.35
CA ARG A 102 8.83 -8.60 -10.03
C ARG A 102 10.01 -9.09 -9.18
N GLU A 103 10.70 -8.18 -8.50
CA GLU A 103 11.78 -8.56 -7.58
C GLU A 103 11.27 -9.26 -6.32
N VAL A 104 10.13 -8.84 -5.75
CA VAL A 104 9.49 -9.54 -4.62
C VAL A 104 9.08 -10.96 -5.00
N GLU A 105 8.45 -11.13 -6.16
CA GLU A 105 8.09 -12.45 -6.70
C GLU A 105 9.31 -13.36 -6.86
N ARG A 106 10.40 -12.81 -7.43
CA ARG A 106 11.67 -13.53 -7.59
C ARG A 106 12.30 -13.90 -6.24
N ALA A 107 12.17 -13.04 -5.24
CA ALA A 107 12.72 -13.27 -3.91
C ALA A 107 11.93 -14.31 -3.11
N LEU A 108 10.64 -14.52 -3.42
CA LEU A 108 9.73 -15.32 -2.59
C LEU A 108 10.24 -16.75 -2.30
N PRO A 109 10.75 -17.55 -3.26
CA PRO A 109 11.24 -18.90 -2.98
C PRO A 109 12.47 -18.94 -2.05
N ILE A 110 13.30 -17.89 -2.11
CA ILE A 110 14.47 -17.77 -1.23
C ILE A 110 14.01 -17.28 0.15
N ALA A 111 13.09 -16.32 0.17
CA ALA A 111 12.53 -15.76 1.39
C ALA A 111 11.88 -16.83 2.27
N THR A 112 11.06 -17.71 1.69
CA THR A 112 10.39 -18.80 2.42
C THR A 112 11.36 -19.81 3.05
N ARG A 113 12.57 -19.95 2.49
CA ARG A 113 13.59 -20.86 3.00
C ARG A 113 14.52 -20.23 4.02
N LEU A 114 14.78 -18.92 3.92
CA LEU A 114 15.84 -18.25 4.67
C LEU A 114 15.34 -17.23 5.70
N LEU A 115 14.15 -16.64 5.51
CA LEU A 115 13.66 -15.61 6.41
C LEU A 115 12.91 -16.20 7.61
N PRO A 116 13.06 -15.61 8.81
CA PRO A 116 12.25 -15.98 9.96
C PRO A 116 10.75 -15.73 9.71
N ASP A 117 9.89 -16.55 10.31
CA ASP A 117 8.42 -16.42 10.23
C ASP A 117 7.91 -15.01 10.54
N SER A 118 8.56 -14.31 11.49
CA SER A 118 8.18 -12.94 11.84
C SER A 118 8.38 -11.95 10.69
N VAL A 119 9.47 -12.11 9.92
CA VAL A 119 9.76 -11.28 8.75
C VAL A 119 8.78 -11.64 7.63
N MET A 120 8.56 -12.94 7.40
CA MET A 120 7.57 -13.43 6.43
C MET A 120 6.17 -12.88 6.72
N ARG A 121 5.75 -12.83 7.99
CA ARG A 121 4.47 -12.25 8.39
C ARG A 121 4.40 -10.76 8.06
N THR A 122 5.45 -10.01 8.39
CA THR A 122 5.51 -8.57 8.09
C THR A 122 5.48 -8.32 6.57
N SER A 123 6.13 -9.17 5.78
CA SER A 123 6.07 -9.12 4.32
C SER A 123 4.68 -9.44 3.77
N ALA A 124 3.98 -10.42 4.34
CA ALA A 124 2.60 -10.73 3.96
C ALA A 124 1.65 -9.54 4.23
N VAL A 125 1.79 -8.89 5.40
CA VAL A 125 1.04 -7.67 5.75
C VAL A 125 1.34 -6.53 4.75
N ALA A 126 2.61 -6.33 4.38
CA ALA A 126 2.98 -5.32 3.40
C ALA A 126 2.36 -5.57 2.02
N LEU A 127 2.31 -6.84 1.59
CA LEU A 127 1.69 -7.21 0.32
C LEU A 127 0.17 -7.07 0.36
N GLU A 128 -0.49 -7.46 1.46
CA GLU A 128 -1.94 -7.26 1.64
C GLU A 128 -2.28 -5.76 1.64
N LEU A 129 -1.47 -4.94 2.31
CA LEU A 129 -1.61 -3.48 2.32
C LEU A 129 -1.49 -2.92 0.90
N ASN A 130 -0.51 -3.38 0.12
CA ASN A 130 -0.35 -2.95 -1.26
C ASN A 130 -1.57 -3.35 -2.11
N ALA A 131 -1.97 -4.63 -2.05
CA ALA A 131 -3.10 -5.18 -2.78
C ALA A 131 -4.40 -4.41 -2.52
N ILE A 132 -4.76 -4.19 -1.25
CA ILE A 132 -5.97 -3.44 -0.89
C ILE A 132 -5.88 -1.96 -1.28
N THR A 133 -4.68 -1.36 -1.22
CA THR A 133 -4.50 0.06 -1.59
C THR A 133 -4.84 0.29 -3.05
N GLY A 134 -4.29 -0.52 -3.97
CA GLY A 134 -4.59 -0.35 -5.39
C GLY A 134 -6.02 -0.74 -5.74
N GLU A 135 -6.59 -1.80 -5.15
CA GLU A 135 -8.01 -2.14 -5.37
C GLU A 135 -8.96 -0.99 -4.99
N LEU A 136 -8.67 -0.31 -3.88
CA LEU A 136 -9.44 0.86 -3.46
C LEU A 136 -9.24 2.06 -4.40
N ASP A 137 -8.05 2.22 -4.97
CA ASP A 137 -7.76 3.27 -5.95
C ASP A 137 -8.37 2.95 -7.33
N GLU A 138 -8.45 1.69 -7.74
CA GLU A 138 -9.17 1.25 -8.95
C GLU A 138 -10.66 1.50 -8.81
N ALA A 139 -11.25 1.12 -7.68
CA ALA A 139 -12.66 1.36 -7.40
C ALA A 139 -13.00 2.86 -7.43
N LEU A 140 -12.14 3.69 -6.82
CA LEU A 140 -12.31 5.14 -6.84
C LEU A 140 -12.16 5.72 -8.24
N THR A 141 -11.23 5.19 -9.05
CA THR A 141 -11.03 5.59 -10.45
C THR A 141 -12.25 5.26 -11.30
N THR A 142 -12.80 4.04 -11.19
CA THR A 142 -14.03 3.64 -11.88
C THR A 142 -15.23 4.48 -11.41
N ALA A 143 -15.38 4.71 -10.11
CA ALA A 143 -16.46 5.55 -9.59
C ALA A 143 -16.39 6.97 -10.16
N LEU A 144 -15.21 7.59 -10.14
CA LEU A 144 -15.01 8.97 -10.57
C LEU A 144 -15.22 9.17 -12.08
N PHE A 145 -14.58 8.35 -12.92
CA PHE A 145 -14.54 8.57 -14.36
C PHE A 145 -15.64 7.84 -15.13
N GLU A 146 -15.99 6.62 -14.71
CA GLU A 146 -16.89 5.75 -15.46
C GLU A 146 -18.32 5.80 -14.92
N THR A 147 -18.49 5.90 -13.60
CA THR A 147 -19.82 5.95 -12.97
C THR A 147 -20.38 7.36 -12.90
N LEU A 148 -19.58 8.31 -12.40
CA LEU A 148 -19.98 9.73 -12.26
C LEU A 148 -19.70 10.56 -13.52
N GLY A 149 -18.85 10.06 -14.43
CA GLY A 149 -18.57 10.73 -15.71
C GLY A 149 -17.75 12.02 -15.59
N HIS A 150 -16.98 12.21 -14.51
CA HIS A 150 -16.11 13.37 -14.38
C HIS A 150 -14.99 13.32 -15.43
N THR A 151 -14.69 14.46 -16.04
CA THR A 151 -13.54 14.60 -16.98
C THR A 151 -12.29 15.16 -16.31
N LYS A 152 -12.42 15.66 -15.08
CA LYS A 152 -11.33 16.22 -14.27
C LYS A 152 -11.51 15.81 -12.82
N ILE A 153 -10.39 15.61 -12.13
CA ILE A 153 -10.39 15.32 -10.71
C ILE A 153 -10.58 16.63 -9.93
N THR A 154 -11.68 16.72 -9.20
CA THR A 154 -11.95 17.80 -8.24
C THR A 154 -12.12 17.19 -6.85
N GLU A 155 -11.94 18.02 -5.82
CA GLU A 155 -12.16 17.57 -4.44
C GLU A 155 -13.60 17.08 -4.22
N ALA A 156 -14.58 17.85 -4.69
CA ALA A 156 -15.99 17.49 -4.59
C ALA A 156 -16.31 16.19 -5.33
N GLY A 157 -15.82 16.01 -6.56
CA GLY A 157 -16.04 14.78 -7.32
C GLY A 157 -15.37 13.56 -6.68
N LEU A 158 -14.19 13.73 -6.07
CA LEU A 158 -13.57 12.64 -5.32
C LEU A 158 -14.32 12.28 -4.05
N ILE A 159 -14.84 13.26 -3.30
CA ILE A 159 -15.68 13.01 -2.13
C ILE A 159 -16.95 12.26 -2.54
N GLU A 160 -17.57 12.66 -3.66
CA GLU A 160 -18.75 11.99 -4.23
C GLU A 160 -18.42 10.54 -4.62
N ALA A 161 -17.31 10.31 -5.33
CA ALA A 161 -16.84 8.98 -5.70
C ALA A 161 -16.54 8.11 -4.46
N TYR A 162 -15.89 8.67 -3.44
CA TYR A 162 -15.61 7.99 -2.18
C TYR A 162 -16.90 7.51 -1.49
N ARG A 163 -17.93 8.35 -1.44
CA ARG A 163 -19.23 8.02 -0.85
C ARG A 163 -19.96 6.95 -1.66
N LEU A 164 -19.85 7.01 -2.98
CA LEU A 164 -20.45 6.02 -3.87
C LEU A 164 -19.84 4.63 -3.68
N CYS A 165 -18.52 4.52 -3.44
CA CYS A 165 -17.86 3.24 -3.24
C CYS A 165 -18.31 2.50 -1.97
N ASP A 166 -18.72 3.21 -0.91
CA ASP A 166 -19.10 2.63 0.40
C ASP A 166 -18.05 1.63 0.98
N HIS A 167 -16.78 1.97 0.83
CA HIS A 167 -15.64 1.10 1.19
C HIS A 167 -15.09 1.33 2.61
N GLN A 168 -15.94 1.76 3.55
CA GLN A 168 -15.47 2.10 4.91
C GLN A 168 -14.72 0.93 5.56
N ASN A 169 -15.28 -0.29 5.52
CA ASN A 169 -14.63 -1.47 6.10
C ASN A 169 -13.26 -1.78 5.47
N ALA A 170 -13.15 -1.69 4.15
CA ALA A 170 -11.90 -1.94 3.45
C ALA A 170 -10.84 -0.86 3.75
N ARG A 171 -11.24 0.41 3.86
CA ARG A 171 -10.36 1.51 4.29
C ARG A 171 -9.91 1.33 5.75
N LEU A 172 -10.79 0.90 6.64
CA LEU A 172 -10.41 0.59 8.02
C LEU A 172 -9.41 -0.57 8.09
N ARG A 173 -9.61 -1.64 7.30
CA ARG A 173 -8.63 -2.73 7.16
C ARG A 173 -7.29 -2.23 6.61
N GLN A 174 -7.29 -1.37 5.60
CA GLN A 174 -6.08 -0.74 5.06
C GLN A 174 -5.30 0.00 6.17
N LEU A 175 -5.99 0.77 7.01
CA LEU A 175 -5.37 1.49 8.13
C LEU A 175 -4.83 0.54 9.22
N GLU A 176 -5.54 -0.55 9.51
CA GLU A 176 -5.07 -1.58 10.44
C GLU A 176 -3.79 -2.26 9.93
N LEU A 177 -3.76 -2.61 8.65
CA LEU A 177 -2.57 -3.18 8.00
C LEU A 177 -1.39 -2.21 8.02
N LEU A 178 -1.62 -0.92 7.81
CA LEU A 178 -0.58 0.11 7.93
C LEU A 178 -0.01 0.17 9.35
N ASN A 179 -0.87 0.09 10.38
CA ASN A 179 -0.42 0.03 11.77
C ASN A 179 0.39 -1.24 12.07
N GLU A 180 -0.10 -2.40 11.63
CA GLU A 180 0.58 -3.68 11.82
C GLU A 180 1.95 -3.69 11.14
N LEU A 181 2.02 -3.20 9.90
CA LEU A 181 3.26 -3.08 9.14
C LEU A 181 4.27 -2.21 9.88
N GLY A 182 3.88 -0.99 10.28
CA GLY A 182 4.79 -0.07 10.94
C GLY A 182 5.29 -0.59 12.30
N GLY A 183 4.43 -1.29 13.07
CA GLY A 183 4.83 -1.97 14.30
C GLY A 183 5.80 -3.14 14.06
N GLY A 184 5.60 -3.92 13.00
CA GLY A 184 6.51 -4.97 12.57
C GLY A 184 7.88 -4.40 12.16
N LEU A 185 7.88 -3.34 11.36
CA LEU A 185 9.09 -2.68 10.87
C LEU A 185 9.90 -2.00 11.97
N ASP A 186 9.27 -1.36 12.98
CA ASP A 186 9.96 -0.71 14.10
C ASP A 186 10.96 -1.65 14.78
N ARG A 187 10.56 -2.92 14.98
CA ARG A 187 11.40 -3.95 15.57
C ARG A 187 12.65 -4.23 14.75
N TYR A 188 12.53 -4.28 13.43
CA TYR A 188 13.62 -4.65 12.54
C TYR A 188 14.58 -3.49 12.28
N VAL A 189 14.06 -2.28 12.08
CA VAL A 189 14.85 -1.06 11.84
C VAL A 189 15.78 -0.73 13.00
N ARG A 190 15.35 -1.06 14.23
CA ARG A 190 16.11 -0.83 15.46
C ARG A 190 17.17 -1.90 15.75
N SER A 191 17.11 -3.05 15.07
CA SER A 191 18.09 -4.13 15.25
C SER A 191 19.38 -3.83 14.49
N ARG A 192 20.46 -3.54 15.24
CA ARG A 192 21.80 -3.33 14.66
C ARG A 192 22.30 -4.54 13.87
N VAL A 193 21.97 -5.76 14.34
CA VAL A 193 22.36 -7.01 13.68
C VAL A 193 21.66 -7.14 12.33
N ILE A 194 20.33 -6.92 12.29
CA ILE A 194 19.57 -7.02 11.03
C ILE A 194 20.06 -5.98 10.03
N TYR A 195 20.31 -4.75 10.46
CA TYR A 195 20.83 -3.73 9.56
C TYR A 195 22.24 -4.04 9.05
N ALA A 196 23.12 -4.57 9.90
CA ALA A 196 24.45 -4.99 9.47
C ALA A 196 24.39 -6.13 8.44
N THR A 197 23.56 -7.15 8.69
CA THR A 197 23.32 -8.24 7.74
C THR A 197 22.75 -7.74 6.43
N PHE A 198 21.78 -6.81 6.50
CA PHE A 198 21.23 -6.13 5.33
C PHE A 198 22.35 -5.46 4.52
N LYS A 199 23.22 -4.65 5.13
CA LYS A 199 24.33 -4.00 4.41
C LYS A 199 25.27 -4.96 3.67
N ILE A 200 25.50 -6.14 4.20
CA ILE A 200 26.35 -7.16 3.58
C ILE A 200 25.67 -7.76 2.33
N ALA A 201 24.33 -7.80 2.31
CA ALA A 201 23.54 -8.41 1.24
C ALA A 201 23.48 -7.59 -0.07
N HIS A 202 24.06 -6.37 -0.12
CA HIS A 202 23.98 -5.50 -1.30
C HIS A 202 24.47 -6.17 -2.59
N ARG A 203 25.73 -6.65 -2.63
CA ARG A 203 26.29 -7.28 -3.84
C ARG A 203 25.55 -8.57 -4.23
N PRO A 204 25.27 -9.50 -3.29
CA PRO A 204 24.44 -10.66 -3.60
C PRO A 204 23.06 -10.31 -4.16
N ALA A 205 22.38 -9.30 -3.60
CA ALA A 205 21.08 -8.86 -4.08
C ALA A 205 21.15 -8.32 -5.51
N GLN A 206 22.14 -7.47 -5.82
CA GLN A 206 22.37 -6.95 -7.17
C GLN A 206 22.61 -8.09 -8.18
N MET A 207 23.46 -9.06 -7.83
CA MET A 207 23.73 -10.22 -8.69
C MET A 207 22.50 -11.12 -8.90
N ALA A 208 21.59 -11.18 -7.93
CA ALA A 208 20.34 -11.93 -8.02
C ALA A 208 19.22 -11.16 -8.75
N GLY A 209 19.48 -9.94 -9.23
CA GLY A 209 18.47 -9.07 -9.81
C GLY A 209 17.43 -8.61 -8.78
N LEU A 210 17.85 -8.40 -7.53
CA LEU A 210 17.04 -7.88 -6.41
C LEU A 210 17.55 -6.50 -5.97
N GLY A 211 18.15 -5.75 -6.91
CA GLY A 211 18.80 -4.48 -6.62
C GLY A 211 17.81 -3.39 -6.23
N GLY A 212 16.68 -3.29 -6.95
CA GLY A 212 15.65 -2.29 -6.67
C GLY A 212 14.98 -2.50 -5.32
N LEU A 213 14.66 -3.75 -4.98
CA LEU A 213 14.11 -4.18 -3.69
C LEU A 213 15.09 -3.92 -2.56
N TYR A 214 16.37 -4.23 -2.77
CA TYR A 214 17.41 -3.90 -1.81
C TYR A 214 17.46 -2.39 -1.57
N ASP A 215 17.58 -1.58 -2.61
CA ASP A 215 17.73 -0.13 -2.48
C ASP A 215 16.49 0.51 -1.85
N PHE A 216 15.30 0.01 -2.17
CA PHE A 216 14.03 0.43 -1.57
C PHE A 216 14.00 0.15 -0.06
N LEU A 217 14.32 -1.07 0.36
CA LEU A 217 14.40 -1.42 1.78
C LEU A 217 15.46 -0.57 2.50
N GLY A 218 16.58 -0.28 1.84
CA GLY A 218 17.65 0.57 2.34
C GLY A 218 17.18 1.98 2.65
N ARG A 219 16.48 2.62 1.70
CA ARG A 219 15.86 3.94 1.92
C ARG A 219 14.89 3.91 3.10
N GLY A 220 14.08 2.86 3.20
CA GLY A 220 13.19 2.64 4.34
C GLY A 220 13.93 2.61 5.68
N PHE A 221 15.01 1.84 5.79
CA PHE A 221 15.84 1.82 7.01
C PHE A 221 16.41 3.19 7.36
N ASP A 222 16.90 3.93 6.36
CA ASP A 222 17.59 5.19 6.56
C ASP A 222 16.63 6.31 7.00
N VAL A 223 15.38 6.32 6.53
CA VAL A 223 14.36 7.29 6.98
C VAL A 223 13.68 6.88 8.29
N MET A 224 13.53 5.58 8.56
CA MET A 224 12.83 5.12 9.75
C MET A 224 13.69 5.14 11.01
N ARG A 225 15.00 4.86 10.91
CA ARG A 225 15.86 4.79 12.11
C ARG A 225 15.94 6.12 12.90
N PRO A 226 16.09 7.29 12.26
CA PRO A 226 16.19 8.56 12.98
C PRO A 226 14.91 8.95 13.71
N MET A 227 13.73 8.53 13.24
CA MET A 227 12.45 8.94 13.84
C MET A 227 12.20 8.31 15.22
N GLY A 228 12.98 7.29 15.62
CA GLY A 228 12.70 6.53 16.83
C GLY A 228 11.48 5.61 16.64
N SER A 229 10.49 5.69 17.53
CA SER A 229 9.32 4.82 17.45
C SER A 229 8.40 5.19 16.27
N ALA A 230 8.12 4.21 15.41
CA ALA A 230 7.12 4.34 14.36
C ALA A 230 5.69 4.49 14.93
N GLN A 231 5.42 4.02 16.16
CA GLN A 231 4.06 4.01 16.70
C GLN A 231 3.49 5.43 16.90
N ASP A 232 4.31 6.38 17.36
CA ASP A 232 3.87 7.77 17.53
C ASP A 232 3.47 8.39 16.19
N PHE A 233 4.28 8.13 15.15
CA PHE A 233 4.01 8.58 13.78
C PHE A 233 2.71 7.95 13.25
N LEU A 234 2.57 6.63 13.36
CA LEU A 234 1.40 5.89 12.90
C LEU A 234 0.13 6.34 13.61
N ASN A 235 0.17 6.56 14.92
CA ASN A 235 -0.98 7.04 15.68
C ASN A 235 -1.49 8.39 15.16
N ARG A 236 -0.57 9.32 14.86
CA ARG A 236 -0.92 10.64 14.30
C ARG A 236 -1.49 10.51 12.88
N PHE A 237 -0.81 9.76 12.02
CA PHE A 237 -1.21 9.58 10.63
C PHE A 237 -2.55 8.84 10.52
N ILE A 238 -2.66 7.67 11.13
CA ILE A 238 -3.85 6.81 11.09
C ILE A 238 -5.03 7.46 11.80
N GLY A 239 -4.79 8.16 12.91
CA GLY A 239 -5.83 8.90 13.62
C GLY A 239 -6.50 9.94 12.72
N LYS A 240 -5.70 10.69 11.96
CA LYS A 240 -6.20 11.69 11.01
C LYS A 240 -6.93 11.05 9.84
N GLU A 241 -6.37 10.01 9.22
CA GLU A 241 -7.01 9.32 8.10
C GLU A 241 -8.33 8.64 8.51
N ARG A 242 -8.41 8.09 9.73
CA ARG A 242 -9.67 7.54 10.27
C ARG A 242 -10.74 8.63 10.42
N ALA A 243 -10.37 9.79 10.97
CA ALA A 243 -11.28 10.93 11.10
C ALA A 243 -11.79 11.42 9.74
N ILE A 244 -10.93 11.42 8.71
CA ILE A 244 -11.30 11.75 7.33
C ILE A 244 -12.29 10.73 6.77
N VAL A 245 -12.01 9.42 6.92
CA VAL A 245 -12.93 8.36 6.47
C VAL A 245 -14.29 8.51 7.13
N ASP A 246 -14.34 8.72 8.45
CA ASP A 246 -15.58 8.92 9.19
C ASP A 246 -16.32 10.21 8.75
N ALA A 247 -15.58 11.28 8.45
CA ALA A 247 -16.14 12.53 7.94
C ALA A 247 -16.77 12.37 6.54
N ILE A 248 -16.13 11.60 5.65
CA ILE A 248 -16.67 11.27 4.33
C ILE A 248 -17.99 10.51 4.48
N CYS A 249 -17.98 9.43 5.28
CA CYS A 249 -19.12 8.54 5.50
C CYS A 249 -20.30 9.23 6.18
N SER A 250 -20.03 10.18 7.08
CA SER A 250 -21.07 10.98 7.76
C SER A 250 -21.61 12.15 6.91
N GLY A 251 -21.12 12.33 5.69
CA GLY A 251 -21.64 13.35 4.78
C GLY A 251 -21.16 14.79 5.07
N LYS A 252 -20.08 14.97 5.85
CA LYS A 252 -19.53 16.32 6.11
C LYS A 252 -19.14 17.05 4.83
N SER A 253 -19.34 18.37 4.78
CA SER A 253 -19.06 19.17 3.58
C SER A 253 -17.57 19.33 3.28
N ASP A 254 -16.72 19.36 4.31
CA ASP A 254 -15.26 19.46 4.22
C ASP A 254 -14.61 18.31 5.00
N PRO A 255 -14.62 17.08 4.47
CA PRO A 255 -14.16 15.91 5.20
C PRO A 255 -12.63 15.77 5.25
N PHE A 256 -11.88 16.53 4.45
CA PHE A 256 -10.41 16.49 4.44
C PHE A 256 -9.77 17.42 5.47
N ASN A 257 -10.58 18.21 6.19
CA ASN A 257 -10.15 19.10 7.25
C ASN A 257 -10.89 18.78 8.56
N PRO A 258 -10.62 17.59 9.17
CA PRO A 258 -11.36 17.10 10.33
C PRO A 258 -11.02 17.80 11.65
#